data_AF-A0A1W9UQK6-F1
#
_entry.id   AF-A0A1W9UQK6-F1
#
_cell.length_a   1.000
_cell.length_b   1.000
_cell.length_c   1.000
_cell.angle_alpha   90.00
_cell.angle_beta   90.00
_cell.angle_gamma   90.00
#
_symmetry.space_group_name_H-M   'P 1'
#
loop_
_entity.id
_entity.type
_entity.pdbx_description
1 polymer ?
#
loop_
_entity_poly.entity_id
_entity_poly.type
_entity_poly.pdbx_seq_one_letter_code
_entity_poly.pdbx_strand_id
1 'polypeptide(L)'
;MTLVIFELWSQMERERMKRTTLYVIFGAALIAVVVGGLVWRARQTAQPEEETRSAVVERGTMLVVISSSGSVEPQARVDLTFDLPGRVAEAPVEVGDAVEAGDVLARLDTTDLEFAVQQAEISLQAAQLRLERLQRMSRSPAPPSAMRRRPTRRPNRT
;
A
#
# COMPACT_ATOMS: atom_id res chain seq x y z
N MET A 1 32.09 -7.31 -102.44
CA MET A 1 31.55 -8.21 -103.49
C MET A 1 30.14 -8.60 -103.10
N THR A 2 29.31 -7.57 -102.99
CA THR A 2 28.07 -7.50 -102.20
C THR A 2 27.07 -6.60 -102.93
N LEU A 3 27.30 -6.34 -104.23
CA LEU A 3 26.66 -5.23 -104.94
C LEU A 3 26.13 -5.60 -106.33
N VAL A 4 26.31 -6.84 -106.83
CA VAL A 4 25.75 -7.26 -108.15
C VAL A 4 24.55 -8.19 -108.00
N ILE A 5 24.54 -9.06 -106.98
CA ILE A 5 23.43 -10.01 -106.76
C ILE A 5 22.18 -9.30 -106.18
N PHE A 6 22.39 -8.16 -105.52
CA PHE A 6 21.33 -7.34 -104.91
C PHE A 6 20.56 -6.49 -105.94
N GLU A 7 21.13 -6.26 -107.12
CA GLU A 7 20.59 -5.31 -108.11
C GLU A 7 19.97 -5.99 -109.35
N LEU A 8 20.34 -7.25 -109.65
CA LEU A 8 19.91 -7.94 -110.90
C LEU A 8 18.69 -8.87 -110.76
N TRP A 9 18.14 -9.06 -109.57
CA TRP A 9 16.90 -9.86 -109.40
C TRP A 9 15.67 -8.99 -109.02
N SER A 10 15.82 -7.66 -109.09
CA SER A 10 14.80 -6.64 -108.75
C SER A 10 13.70 -6.47 -109.82
N GLN A 11 13.75 -7.20 -110.95
CA GLN A 11 12.89 -6.91 -112.10
C GLN A 11 11.93 -8.00 -112.62
N MET A 12 11.96 -9.27 -112.17
CA MET A 12 11.15 -10.30 -112.86
C MET A 12 9.91 -10.89 -112.16
N GLU A 13 9.63 -10.73 -110.86
CA GLU A 13 8.54 -11.53 -110.25
C GLU A 13 7.62 -10.78 -109.28
N ARG A 14 7.12 -9.60 -109.67
CA ARG A 14 6.24 -8.75 -108.85
C ARG A 14 4.79 -9.28 -108.65
N GLU A 15 4.44 -10.45 -109.18
CA GLU A 15 3.09 -11.06 -109.05
C GLU A 15 3.05 -12.33 -108.19
N ARG A 16 4.07 -13.21 -108.19
CA ARG A 16 4.08 -14.43 -107.34
C ARG A 16 4.73 -14.26 -105.97
N MET A 17 5.55 -13.23 -105.77
CA MET A 17 6.35 -13.04 -104.54
C MET A 17 5.56 -12.42 -103.37
N LYS A 18 4.36 -11.86 -103.60
CA LYS A 18 3.53 -11.32 -102.50
C LYS A 18 3.06 -12.42 -101.53
N ARG A 19 2.83 -13.64 -102.02
CA ARG A 19 2.36 -14.77 -101.20
C ARG A 19 3.50 -15.40 -100.39
N THR A 20 4.66 -15.62 -101.01
CA THR A 20 5.82 -16.21 -100.33
C THR A 20 6.38 -15.30 -99.24
N THR A 21 6.48 -13.98 -99.50
CA THR A 21 6.87 -13.01 -98.46
C THR A 21 5.87 -12.95 -97.32
N LEU A 22 4.56 -13.09 -97.60
CA LEU A 22 3.52 -13.16 -96.56
C LEU A 22 3.69 -14.41 -95.68
N TYR A 23 4.01 -15.58 -96.26
CA TYR A 23 4.25 -16.81 -95.48
C TYR A 23 5.50 -16.72 -94.61
N VAL A 24 6.57 -16.08 -95.07
CA VAL A 24 7.78 -15.87 -94.26
C VAL A 24 7.50 -14.92 -93.09
N ILE A 25 6.76 -13.83 -93.32
CA ILE A 25 6.34 -12.91 -92.25
C ILE A 25 5.42 -13.62 -91.26
N PHE A 26 4.47 -14.42 -91.74
CA PHE A 26 3.56 -15.17 -90.88
C PHE A 26 4.30 -16.25 -90.07
N GLY A 27 5.28 -16.94 -90.67
CA GLY A 27 6.14 -17.90 -89.98
C GLY A 27 7.00 -17.24 -88.91
N ALA A 28 7.61 -16.09 -89.20
CA ALA A 28 8.38 -15.32 -88.23
C ALA A 28 7.51 -14.81 -87.07
N ALA A 29 6.29 -14.34 -87.36
CA ALA A 29 5.32 -13.93 -86.36
C ALA A 29 4.90 -15.11 -85.46
N LEU A 30 4.64 -16.29 -86.03
CA LEU A 30 4.30 -17.49 -85.28
C LEU A 30 5.43 -17.89 -84.32
N ILE A 31 6.68 -17.87 -84.79
CA ILE A 31 7.85 -18.18 -83.97
C ILE A 31 8.00 -17.16 -82.83
N ALA A 32 7.81 -15.86 -83.11
CA ALA A 32 7.89 -14.82 -82.09
C ALA A 32 6.83 -15.01 -80.98
N VAL A 33 5.60 -15.41 -81.34
CA VAL A 33 4.53 -15.71 -80.39
C VAL A 33 4.88 -16.93 -79.53
N VAL A 34 5.41 -18.01 -80.13
CA VAL A 34 5.80 -19.22 -79.40
C VAL A 34 6.95 -18.95 -78.43
N VAL A 35 7.99 -18.24 -78.89
CA VAL A 35 9.13 -17.86 -78.05
C VAL A 35 8.69 -16.92 -76.92
N GLY A 36 7.85 -15.92 -77.24
CA GLY A 36 7.28 -15.02 -76.24
C GLY A 36 6.46 -15.76 -75.18
N GLY A 37 5.63 -16.73 -75.59
CA GLY A 37 4.85 -17.56 -74.68
C GLY A 37 5.70 -18.44 -73.76
N LEU A 38 6.78 -19.04 -74.30
CA LEU A 38 7.72 -19.84 -73.51
C LEU A 38 8.47 -19.00 -72.47
N VAL A 39 8.93 -17.81 -72.85
CA VAL A 39 9.63 -16.89 -71.93
C VAL A 39 8.70 -16.38 -70.83
N TRP A 40 7.44 -16.05 -71.17
CA TRP A 40 6.46 -15.59 -70.18
C TRP A 40 6.14 -16.68 -69.14
N ARG A 41 5.99 -17.93 -69.59
CA ARG A 41 5.72 -19.06 -68.70
C ARG A 41 6.92 -19.40 -67.79
N ALA A 42 8.14 -19.32 -68.33
CA ALA A 42 9.35 -19.53 -67.54
C ALA A 42 9.49 -18.49 -66.42
N ARG A 43 9.12 -17.23 -66.68
CA ARG A 43 9.18 -16.15 -65.67
C ARG A 43 8.12 -16.27 -64.58
N GLN A 44 6.95 -16.84 -64.86
CA GLN A 44 5.93 -17.10 -63.84
C GLN A 44 6.29 -18.26 -62.91
N THR A 45 7.11 -19.21 -63.38
CA THR A 45 7.55 -20.35 -62.56
C THR A 45 8.72 -19.96 -61.64
N ALA A 46 9.44 -18.89 -62.00
CA ALA A 46 10.45 -18.26 -61.13
C ALA A 46 9.76 -17.30 -60.15
N GLN A 47 8.94 -17.84 -59.25
CA GLN A 47 8.53 -17.09 -58.06
C GLN A 47 9.74 -16.96 -57.12
N PRO A 48 10.07 -15.75 -56.64
CA PRO A 48 11.17 -15.57 -55.70
C PRO A 48 10.82 -16.26 -54.38
N GLU A 49 11.68 -17.17 -53.90
CA GLU A 49 11.58 -17.75 -52.56
C GLU A 49 11.60 -16.61 -51.53
N GLU A 50 10.49 -16.41 -50.84
CA GLU A 50 10.46 -15.52 -49.69
C GLU A 50 11.35 -16.10 -48.60
N GLU A 51 12.52 -15.49 -48.40
CA GLU A 51 13.43 -15.76 -47.29
C GLU A 51 12.70 -15.56 -45.96
N THR A 52 12.10 -16.63 -45.43
CA THR A 52 11.51 -16.61 -44.11
C THR A 52 12.64 -16.75 -43.09
N ARG A 53 13.04 -15.63 -42.47
CA ARG A 53 14.04 -15.65 -41.40
C ARG A 53 13.43 -16.23 -40.12
N SER A 54 13.73 -17.50 -39.84
CA SER A 54 13.39 -18.14 -38.57
C SER A 54 14.52 -17.95 -37.55
N ALA A 55 14.19 -17.53 -36.34
CA ALA A 55 15.11 -17.56 -35.19
C ALA A 55 14.78 -18.77 -34.29
N VAL A 56 15.81 -19.38 -33.71
CA VAL A 56 15.66 -20.50 -32.76
C VAL A 56 15.19 -19.93 -31.42
N VAL A 57 14.07 -20.46 -30.89
CA VAL A 57 13.54 -20.08 -29.58
C VAL A 57 14.29 -20.83 -28.48
N GLU A 58 15.10 -20.12 -27.70
CA GLU A 58 15.74 -20.66 -26.51
C GLU A 58 14.83 -20.50 -25.29
N ARG A 59 14.69 -21.57 -24.49
CA ARG A 59 13.92 -21.55 -23.24
C ARG A 59 14.85 -21.18 -22.09
N GLY A 60 14.72 -19.95 -21.58
CA GLY A 60 15.36 -19.50 -20.34
C GLY A 60 14.36 -19.38 -19.19
N THR A 61 14.86 -19.49 -17.96
CA THR A 61 14.04 -19.25 -16.76
C THR A 61 13.79 -17.76 -16.60
N MET A 62 12.56 -17.31 -16.90
CA MET A 62 12.15 -15.93 -16.68
C MET A 62 11.77 -15.74 -15.20
N LEU A 63 12.64 -15.08 -14.43
CA LEU A 63 12.33 -14.66 -13.07
C LEU A 63 11.38 -13.47 -13.12
N VAL A 64 10.08 -13.72 -13.00
CA VAL A 64 9.07 -12.68 -12.81
C VAL A 64 9.07 -12.30 -11.34
N VAL A 65 9.86 -11.29 -10.98
CA VAL A 65 9.88 -10.73 -9.62
C VAL A 65 8.71 -9.76 -9.48
N ILE A 66 7.65 -10.19 -8.79
CA ILE A 66 6.55 -9.30 -8.42
C ILE A 66 6.99 -8.56 -7.16
N SER A 67 7.45 -7.31 -7.32
CA SER A 67 7.75 -6.43 -6.20
C SER A 67 6.45 -5.83 -5.66
N SER A 68 5.94 -6.37 -4.55
CA SER A 68 4.82 -5.77 -3.82
C SER A 68 5.36 -4.90 -2.69
N SER A 69 5.12 -3.59 -2.75
CA SER A 69 5.42 -2.67 -1.64
C SER A 69 4.27 -2.71 -0.63
N GLY A 70 4.48 -3.37 0.50
CA GLY A 70 3.61 -3.22 1.67
C GLY A 70 4.09 -2.03 2.51
N SER A 71 3.15 -1.22 3.01
CA SER A 71 3.45 -0.23 4.05
C SER A 71 3.39 -0.92 5.41
N VAL A 72 4.42 -0.73 6.23
CA VAL A 72 4.39 -1.17 7.63
C VAL A 72 3.76 -0.05 8.43
N GLU A 73 2.55 -0.28 8.93
CA GLU A 73 1.88 0.64 9.85
C GLU A 73 1.99 0.13 11.30
N PRO A 74 2.21 1.03 12.28
CA PRO A 74 2.21 0.66 13.68
C PRO A 74 0.85 0.09 14.07
N GLN A 75 0.85 -1.03 14.80
CA GLN A 75 -0.39 -1.72 15.19
C GLN A 75 -1.30 -0.85 16.08
N ALA A 76 -0.71 0.01 16.90
CA ALA A 76 -1.43 0.97 17.74
C ALA A 76 -0.54 2.20 18.02
N ARG A 77 -1.17 3.37 18.09
CA ARG A 77 -0.56 4.61 18.58
C ARG A 77 -1.49 5.19 19.63
N VAL A 78 -0.94 5.55 20.79
CA VAL A 78 -1.69 6.12 21.91
C VAL A 78 -0.93 7.34 22.40
N ASP A 79 -1.65 8.46 22.52
CA ASP A 79 -1.13 9.67 23.14
C ASP A 79 -1.50 9.64 24.63
N LEU A 80 -0.48 9.64 25.49
CA LEU A 80 -0.66 9.57 26.94
C LEU A 80 -0.67 10.98 27.53
N THR A 81 -1.69 11.27 28.32
CA THR A 81 -1.87 12.54 29.03
C THR A 81 -2.16 12.28 30.51
N PHE A 82 -1.76 13.20 31.38
CA PHE A 82 -2.15 13.16 32.78
C PHE A 82 -3.63 13.55 32.93
N ASP A 83 -4.38 12.82 33.74
CA ASP A 83 -5.78 13.15 34.08
C ASP A 83 -5.89 14.42 34.92
N LEU A 84 -4.86 14.70 35.72
CA LEU A 84 -4.79 15.87 36.60
C LEU A 84 -3.83 16.92 36.02
N PRO A 85 -4.23 18.20 36.01
CA PRO A 85 -3.31 19.28 35.67
C PRO A 85 -2.27 19.44 36.77
N GLY A 86 -1.00 19.52 36.41
CA GLY A 86 0.09 19.73 37.36
C GLY A 86 1.45 19.81 36.68
N ARG A 87 2.50 19.97 37.50
CA ARG A 87 3.89 20.00 37.02
C ARG A 87 4.47 18.59 37.01
N VAL A 88 5.18 18.23 35.94
CA VAL A 88 5.95 16.97 35.90
C VAL A 88 7.17 17.11 36.81
N ALA A 89 7.30 16.22 37.78
CA ALA A 89 8.44 16.14 38.68
C ALA A 89 9.60 15.37 38.04
N GLU A 90 9.31 14.22 37.43
CA GLU A 90 10.31 13.32 36.87
C GLU A 90 9.80 12.69 35.56
N ALA A 91 10.71 12.51 34.60
CA ALA A 91 10.46 11.76 33.36
C ALA A 91 11.68 10.84 33.13
N PRO A 92 11.63 9.59 33.63
CA PRO A 92 12.80 8.70 33.63
C PRO A 92 13.06 8.00 32.29
N VAL A 93 12.24 8.25 31.27
CA VAL A 93 12.35 7.63 29.93
C VAL A 93 12.83 8.64 28.89
N GLU A 94 13.65 8.19 27.95
CA GLU A 94 14.15 8.99 26.84
C GLU A 94 13.41 8.68 25.53
N VAL A 95 13.54 9.58 24.56
CA VAL A 95 12.90 9.43 23.25
C VAL A 95 13.55 8.26 22.50
N GLY A 96 12.77 7.21 22.24
CA GLY A 96 13.23 6.02 21.53
C GLY A 96 13.36 4.77 22.42
N ASP A 97 13.16 4.90 23.73
CA ASP A 97 13.18 3.78 24.65
C ASP A 97 11.98 2.84 24.43
N ALA A 98 12.23 1.54 24.57
CA ALA A 98 11.20 0.53 24.61
C ALA A 98 10.66 0.42 26.05
N VAL A 99 9.35 0.53 26.20
CA VAL A 99 8.65 0.52 27.49
C VAL A 99 7.58 -0.56 27.49
N GLU A 100 7.39 -1.19 28.64
CA GLU A 100 6.38 -2.22 28.86
C GLU A 100 5.15 -1.67 29.58
N ALA A 101 4.06 -2.46 29.59
CA ALA A 101 2.84 -2.09 30.27
C ALA A 101 3.07 -2.02 31.78
N GLY A 102 2.88 -0.83 32.36
CA GLY A 102 3.07 -0.57 33.79
C GLY A 102 4.31 0.25 34.10
N ASP A 103 5.17 0.52 33.11
CA ASP A 103 6.34 1.36 33.31
C ASP A 103 5.95 2.82 33.56
N VAL A 104 6.67 3.45 34.49
CA VAL A 104 6.46 4.85 34.83
C VAL A 104 7.14 5.73 33.79
N LEU A 105 6.35 6.30 32.89
CA LEU A 105 6.87 7.19 31.85
C LEU A 105 7.13 8.60 32.37
N ALA A 106 6.29 9.08 33.28
CA ALA A 106 6.48 10.37 33.94
C ALA A 106 5.70 10.43 35.25
N ARG A 107 6.21 11.19 36.23
CA ARG A 107 5.62 11.38 37.55
C ARG A 107 5.26 12.85 37.74
N LEU A 108 4.03 13.11 38.16
CA LEU A 108 3.57 14.45 38.54
C LEU A 108 4.14 14.82 39.93
N ASP A 109 4.35 16.11 40.17
CA ASP A 109 4.59 16.63 41.51
C ASP A 109 3.29 16.53 42.33
N THR A 110 3.27 15.61 43.29
CA THR A 110 2.10 15.30 44.13
C THR A 110 2.18 15.94 45.52
N THR A 111 3.13 16.84 45.77
CA THR A 111 3.37 17.40 47.11
C THR A 111 2.11 18.00 47.74
N ASP A 112 1.38 18.85 47.00
CA ASP A 112 0.14 19.47 47.49
C ASP A 112 -0.99 18.44 47.70
N LEU A 113 -1.05 17.41 46.84
CA LEU A 113 -2.04 16.33 46.95
C LEU A 113 -1.76 15.46 48.19
N GLU A 114 -0.49 15.17 48.46
CA GLU A 114 -0.06 14.43 49.65
C GLU A 114 -0.39 15.20 50.94
N PHE A 115 -0.19 16.52 50.96
CA PHE A 115 -0.63 17.36 52.07
C PHE A 115 -2.15 17.33 52.26
N ALA A 116 -2.92 17.40 51.17
CA ALA A 116 -4.38 17.32 51.22
C ALA A 116 -4.87 15.98 51.76
N VAL A 117 -4.24 14.86 51.35
CA VAL A 117 -4.54 13.52 51.87
C VAL A 117 -4.23 13.44 53.37
N GLN A 118 -3.05 13.88 53.81
CA GLN A 118 -2.69 13.89 55.22
C GLN A 118 -3.67 14.72 56.06
N GLN A 119 -4.09 15.89 55.56
CA GLN A 119 -5.08 16.72 56.25
C GLN A 119 -6.44 16.02 56.37
N ALA A 120 -6.86 15.31 55.31
CA ALA A 120 -8.07 14.51 55.31
C ALA A 120 -8.00 13.34 56.31
N GLU A 121 -6.87 12.65 56.39
CA GLU A 121 -6.63 11.56 57.35
C GLU A 121 -6.69 12.04 58.81
N ILE A 122 -6.08 13.19 59.12
CA ILE A 122 -6.17 13.81 60.45
C ILE A 122 -7.62 14.14 60.79
N SER A 123 -8.38 14.68 59.83
CA SER A 123 -9.79 15.00 60.02
C SER A 123 -10.64 13.75 60.28
N LEU A 124 -10.35 12.65 59.57
CA LEU A 124 -10.98 11.34 59.75
C LEU A 124 -10.71 10.81 61.17
N GLN A 125 -9.45 10.85 61.61
CA GLN A 125 -9.05 10.39 62.93
C GLN A 125 -9.73 11.19 64.05
N ALA A 126 -9.79 12.52 63.91
CA ALA A 126 -10.49 13.39 64.86
C ALA A 126 -11.99 13.05 64.93
N ALA A 127 -12.63 12.80 63.79
CA ALA A 127 -14.03 12.39 63.73
C ALA A 127 -14.26 11.02 64.40
N GLN A 128 -13.38 10.05 64.16
CA GLN A 128 -13.44 8.72 64.80
C GLN A 128 -13.30 8.82 66.33
N LEU A 129 -12.32 9.59 66.83
CA LEU A 129 -12.15 9.82 68.27
C LEU A 129 -13.38 10.47 68.90
N ARG A 130 -14.03 11.39 68.18
CA ARG A 130 -15.27 12.03 68.62
C ARG A 130 -16.42 11.04 68.66
N LEU A 131 -16.57 10.19 67.65
CA LEU A 131 -17.58 9.14 67.62
C LEU A 131 -17.39 8.16 68.78
N GLU A 132 -16.16 7.69 69.00
CA GLU A 132 -15.82 6.77 70.07
C GLU A 132 -16.11 7.39 71.45
N ARG A 133 -15.79 8.68 71.64
CA ARG A 133 -16.15 9.42 72.86
C ARG A 133 -17.66 9.45 73.07
N LEU A 134 -18.44 9.75 72.03
CA LEU A 134 -19.91 9.78 72.12
C LEU A 134 -20.50 8.39 72.42
N GLN A 135 -19.96 7.33 71.82
CA GLN A 135 -20.38 5.95 72.09
C GLN A 135 -20.03 5.51 73.52
N ARG A 136 -18.88 5.92 74.05
CA ARG A 136 -18.53 5.68 75.47
C ARG A 136 -19.50 6.40 76.42
N MET A 137 -19.84 7.65 76.11
CA MET A 137 -20.80 8.42 76.91
C MET A 137 -22.20 7.81 76.89
N SER A 138 -22.66 7.27 75.75
CA SER A 138 -23.98 6.63 75.66
C SER A 138 -24.05 5.26 76.33
N ARG A 139 -22.93 4.52 76.41
CA ARG A 139 -22.83 3.22 77.10
C ARG A 139 -22.65 3.34 78.61
N SER A 140 -22.19 4.49 79.13
CA SER A 140 -22.01 4.67 80.57
C SER A 140 -23.38 4.87 81.23
N PRO A 141 -23.82 3.99 82.15
CA PRO A 141 -25.08 4.18 82.86
C PRO A 141 -24.99 5.48 83.67
N ALA A 142 -26.02 6.31 83.58
CA ALA A 142 -26.11 7.56 84.32
C ALA A 142 -25.81 7.30 85.81
N PRO A 143 -25.01 8.14 86.50
CA PRO A 143 -24.78 7.97 87.93
C PRO A 143 -26.12 7.98 88.65
N PRO A 144 -26.35 7.08 89.62
CA PRO A 144 -27.60 7.02 90.37
C PRO A 144 -27.87 8.41 90.94
N SER A 145 -29.00 8.99 90.54
CA SER A 145 -29.40 10.35 90.91
C SER A 145 -29.30 10.46 92.41
N ALA A 146 -28.29 11.21 92.89
CA ALA A 146 -28.05 11.41 94.30
C ALA A 146 -29.34 11.95 94.93
N MET A 147 -29.95 11.07 95.73
CA MET A 147 -31.10 11.28 96.58
C MET A 147 -31.13 12.73 97.07
N ARG A 148 -32.05 13.51 96.50
CA ARG A 148 -32.34 14.90 96.86
C ARG A 148 -32.64 14.93 98.36
N ARG A 149 -31.64 15.27 99.19
CA ARG A 149 -31.82 15.43 100.64
C ARG A 149 -32.86 16.52 100.82
N ARG A 150 -34.07 16.13 101.22
CA ARG A 150 -35.15 17.03 101.60
C ARG A 150 -34.60 18.06 102.60
N PRO A 151 -34.82 19.37 102.42
CA PRO A 151 -34.46 20.33 103.45
C PRO A 151 -35.33 20.07 104.68
N THR A 152 -34.71 19.64 105.77
CA THR A 152 -35.39 19.59 107.06
C THR A 152 -35.63 21.02 107.52
N ARG A 153 -36.86 21.48 107.39
CA ARG A 153 -37.37 22.73 107.97
C ARG A 153 -37.19 22.65 109.49
N ARG A 154 -36.17 23.33 110.03
CA ARG A 154 -36.04 23.54 111.48
C ARG A 154 -37.22 24.41 111.94
N PRO A 155 -37.99 24.00 112.97
CA PRO A 155 -38.97 24.87 113.58
C PRO A 155 -38.26 25.83 114.55
N ASN A 156 -38.75 27.06 114.52
CA ASN A 156 -38.43 28.18 115.38
C ASN A 156 -38.62 27.84 116.87
N ARG A 157 -37.75 28.35 117.75
CA ARG A 157 -38.03 28.46 119.18
C ARG A 157 -37.30 29.69 119.74
N THR A 158 -38.12 30.66 120.14
CA THR A 158 -37.95 31.75 121.13
C THR A 158 -36.56 32.06 121.63
#